data_AF-A0A928TQ23-F1
#
_entry.id   AF-A0A928TQ23-F1
#
_cell.length_a   1.000
_cell.length_b   1.000
_cell.length_c   1.000
_cell.angle_alpha   90.00
_cell.angle_beta   90.00
_cell.angle_gamma   90.00
#
_symmetry.space_group_name_H-M   'P 1'
#
loop_
_entity.id
_entity.type
_entity.pdbx_description
1 polymer ?
#
loop_
_entity_poly.entity_id
_entity_poly.type
_entity_poly.pdbx_seq_one_letter_code
_entity_poly.pdbx_strand_id
1 'polypeptide(L)'
;MTTLRIGIVDSGVNAWHSHVRGEIGGCALEVAPDGRIVEHDDFRDRSGHGTAVAGVIREGLADARLYAVRVFDDALAAYPSVVARGILRAAAEGCDFINLSVAVPPGPGGEALEAACAAAIEAGSVLVACAPPGREGWLPASLPGVHAAIADDRLSPGEVREAGPRRLAACGAPRDLDAIPRGANFAGHSFACARALVHLARRRLAR
;
A
#
# COMPACT_ATOMS: atom_id res chain seq x y z
N MET A 1 -1.79 -16.39 18.80
CA MET A 1 -1.53 -16.01 17.39
C MET A 1 -1.04 -14.58 17.39
N THR A 2 0.06 -14.27 16.70
CA THR A 2 0.56 -12.90 16.57
C THR A 2 -0.34 -12.14 15.61
N THR A 3 -1.02 -11.11 16.11
CA THR A 3 -1.81 -10.21 15.25
C THR A 3 -0.87 -9.36 14.42
N LEU A 4 -0.92 -9.49 13.09
CA LEU A 4 -0.10 -8.68 12.20
C LEU A 4 -0.57 -7.23 12.19
N ARG A 5 0.39 -6.30 12.09
CA ARG A 5 0.11 -4.89 11.81
C ARG A 5 0.45 -4.54 10.36
N ILE A 6 -0.50 -3.96 9.63
CA ILE A 6 -0.37 -3.70 8.20
C ILE A 6 -0.49 -2.18 7.94
N GLY A 7 0.58 -1.60 7.43
CA GLY A 7 0.61 -0.21 6.98
C GLY A 7 0.05 -0.07 5.56
N ILE A 8 -0.72 0.98 5.31
CA ILE A 8 -1.31 1.30 4.00
C ILE A 8 -0.92 2.73 3.65
N VAL A 9 0.06 2.90 2.75
CA VAL A 9 0.46 4.22 2.25
C VAL A 9 -0.32 4.50 0.97
N ASP A 10 -1.35 5.35 1.09
CA ASP A 10 -2.37 5.55 0.06
C ASP A 10 -3.08 6.91 0.25
N SER A 11 -4.34 7.00 -0.17
CA SER A 11 -5.24 8.16 -0.14
C SER A 11 -6.00 8.30 1.18
N GLY A 12 -5.71 7.44 2.16
CA GLY A 12 -6.41 7.32 3.43
C GLY A 12 -7.33 6.09 3.48
N VAL A 13 -8.04 5.91 4.59
CA VAL A 13 -9.03 4.83 4.75
C VAL A 13 -10.27 5.34 5.47
N ASN A 14 -11.46 5.01 4.95
CA ASN A 14 -12.70 5.14 5.70
C ASN A 14 -12.86 3.96 6.68
N ALA A 15 -12.55 4.19 7.95
CA ALA A 15 -12.63 3.19 9.03
C ALA A 15 -14.05 2.61 9.22
N TRP A 16 -15.08 3.37 8.87
CA TRP A 16 -16.49 2.98 9.03
C TRP A 16 -17.04 2.18 7.84
N HIS A 17 -16.24 2.02 6.78
CA HIS A 17 -16.66 1.26 5.60
C HIS A 17 -16.87 -0.22 5.94
N SER A 18 -17.96 -0.80 5.41
CA SER A 18 -18.40 -2.17 5.73
C SER A 18 -17.37 -3.25 5.37
N HIS A 19 -16.45 -2.98 4.43
CA HIS A 19 -15.36 -3.88 4.05
C HIS A 19 -14.07 -3.68 4.85
N VAL A 20 -13.91 -2.55 5.55
CA VAL A 20 -12.74 -2.28 6.38
C VAL A 20 -12.98 -2.90 7.75
N ARG A 21 -13.91 -2.39 8.57
CA ARG A 21 -14.21 -2.88 9.94
C ARG A 21 -12.94 -3.07 10.82
N GLY A 22 -13.10 -3.50 12.07
CA GLY A 22 -11.99 -3.86 12.95
C GLY A 22 -11.09 -2.69 13.37
N GLU A 23 -9.95 -3.02 13.99
CA GLU A 23 -8.99 -2.02 14.48
C GLU A 23 -8.24 -1.37 13.30
N ILE A 24 -8.32 -0.04 13.25
CA ILE A 24 -7.57 0.80 12.32
C ILE A 24 -7.20 2.13 12.98
N GLY A 25 -5.93 2.49 12.88
CA GLY A 25 -5.44 3.84 13.17
C GLY A 25 -4.88 4.48 11.91
N GLY A 26 -4.38 5.70 12.01
CA GLY A 26 -3.69 6.32 10.89
C GLY A 26 -3.32 7.77 11.12
N CYS A 27 -2.64 8.33 10.13
CA CYS A 27 -2.34 9.74 10.01
C CYS A 27 -2.46 10.20 8.55
N ALA A 28 -2.42 11.51 8.33
CA ALA A 28 -2.21 12.14 7.05
C ALA A 28 -0.93 12.96 7.06
N LEU A 29 -0.28 13.00 5.90
CA LEU A 29 0.92 13.77 5.66
C LEU A 29 0.65 14.75 4.53
N GLU A 30 0.80 16.05 4.83
CA GLU A 30 0.55 17.13 3.88
C GLU A 30 1.75 18.09 3.86
N VAL A 31 1.94 18.82 2.77
CA VAL A 31 2.99 19.85 2.67
C VAL A 31 2.38 21.19 3.04
N ALA A 32 2.86 21.78 4.13
CA ALA A 32 2.46 23.10 4.58
C ALA A 32 2.96 24.21 3.62
N PRO A 33 2.38 25.44 3.66
CA PRO A 33 2.80 26.54 2.79
C PRO A 33 4.28 26.93 2.92
N ASP A 34 4.92 26.63 4.05
CA ASP A 34 6.35 26.86 4.28
C ASP A 34 7.26 25.72 3.76
N GLY A 35 6.67 24.72 3.10
CA GLY A 35 7.36 23.56 2.52
C GLY A 35 7.63 22.42 3.50
N ARG A 36 7.22 22.53 4.76
CA ARG A 36 7.37 21.43 5.74
C ARG A 36 6.32 20.34 5.51
N ILE A 37 6.72 19.09 5.74
CA ILE A 37 5.75 17.99 5.84
C ILE A 37 5.17 18.00 7.26
N VAL A 38 3.85 18.12 7.35
CA VAL A 38 3.08 18.12 8.59
C VAL A 38 2.26 16.84 8.71
N GLU A 39 2.12 16.34 9.93
CA GLU A 39 1.33 15.15 10.25
C GLU A 39 0.03 15.57 10.94
N HIS A 40 -1.07 14.93 10.55
CA HIS A 40 -2.41 15.15 11.11
C HIS A 40 -3.09 13.82 11.39
N ASP A 41 -4.04 13.81 12.34
CA ASP A 41 -4.78 12.59 12.69
C ASP A 41 -5.91 12.26 11.69
N ASP A 42 -6.16 13.12 10.70
CA ASP A 42 -7.21 12.92 9.70
C ASP A 42 -6.75 12.05 8.51
N PHE A 43 -6.75 10.74 8.73
CA PHE A 43 -6.44 9.72 7.72
C PHE A 43 -7.63 9.31 6.84
N ARG A 44 -8.76 10.04 6.87
CA ARG A 44 -9.96 9.67 6.11
C ARG A 44 -9.68 9.66 4.61
N ASP A 45 -10.17 8.62 3.95
CA ASP A 45 -10.08 8.50 2.50
C ASP A 45 -11.07 9.44 1.82
N ARG A 46 -10.57 10.26 0.89
CA ARG A 46 -11.38 11.19 0.09
C ARG A 46 -11.66 10.66 -1.32
N SER A 47 -10.92 9.64 -1.77
CA SER A 47 -11.02 9.08 -3.11
C SER A 47 -11.76 7.75 -3.16
N GLY A 48 -11.78 7.02 -2.03
CA GLY A 48 -12.29 5.65 -1.93
C GLY A 48 -11.25 4.58 -2.31
N HIS A 49 -10.11 4.96 -2.90
CA HIS A 49 -9.09 4.02 -3.36
C HIS A 49 -8.44 3.28 -2.19
N GLY A 50 -7.92 4.00 -1.19
CA GLY A 50 -7.25 3.39 -0.05
C GLY A 50 -8.21 2.56 0.81
N THR A 51 -9.49 2.94 0.87
CA THR A 51 -10.57 2.16 1.48
C THR A 51 -10.80 0.85 0.74
N ALA A 52 -10.80 0.85 -0.59
CA ALA A 52 -10.92 -0.36 -1.39
C ALA A 52 -9.70 -1.29 -1.22
N VAL A 53 -8.50 -0.73 -1.17
CA VAL A 53 -7.25 -1.44 -0.86
C VAL A 53 -7.32 -2.08 0.53
N ALA A 54 -7.71 -1.32 1.55
CA ALA A 54 -7.90 -1.81 2.92
C ALA A 54 -8.93 -2.95 2.98
N GLY A 55 -10.01 -2.86 2.20
CA GLY A 55 -11.01 -3.92 2.09
C GLY A 55 -10.46 -5.24 1.53
N VAL A 56 -9.54 -5.17 0.56
CA VAL A 56 -8.83 -6.36 0.02
C VAL A 56 -7.91 -6.97 1.09
N ILE A 57 -7.17 -6.14 1.82
CA ILE A 57 -6.29 -6.63 2.89
C ILE A 57 -7.12 -7.29 3.99
N ARG A 58 -8.25 -6.68 4.40
CA ARG A 58 -9.15 -7.23 5.43
C ARG A 58 -9.79 -8.55 5.00
N GLU A 59 -10.19 -8.68 3.74
CA GLU A 59 -10.69 -9.95 3.19
C GLU A 59 -9.64 -11.08 3.35
N GLY A 60 -8.37 -10.74 3.14
CA GLY A 60 -7.25 -11.66 3.29
C GLY A 60 -6.84 -11.96 4.74
N LEU A 61 -6.93 -10.95 5.60
CA LEU A 61 -6.38 -10.89 6.95
C LEU A 61 -7.39 -10.22 7.90
N ALA A 62 -8.47 -10.93 8.24
CA ALA A 62 -9.59 -10.37 8.99
C ALA A 62 -9.16 -9.73 10.33
N ASP A 63 -8.23 -10.35 11.05
CA ASP A 63 -7.79 -9.93 12.38
C ASP A 63 -6.64 -8.91 12.38
N ALA A 64 -6.10 -8.53 11.21
CA ALA A 64 -4.94 -7.64 11.15
C ALA A 64 -5.25 -6.24 11.73
N ARG A 65 -4.29 -5.62 12.40
CA ARG A 65 -4.39 -4.20 12.76
C ARG A 65 -3.96 -3.36 11.57
N LEU A 66 -4.84 -2.49 11.08
CA LEU A 66 -4.51 -1.63 9.94
C LEU A 66 -3.97 -0.28 10.44
N TYR A 67 -3.03 0.29 9.70
CA TYR A 67 -2.54 1.65 9.92
C TYR A 67 -2.49 2.41 8.60
N ALA A 68 -3.39 3.37 8.43
CA ALA A 68 -3.48 4.16 7.21
C ALA A 68 -2.54 5.37 7.27
N VAL A 69 -1.76 5.58 6.22
CA VAL A 69 -0.96 6.80 6.04
C VAL A 69 -1.41 7.47 4.75
N ARG A 70 -2.22 8.52 4.89
CA ARG A 70 -2.71 9.31 3.77
C ARG A 70 -1.58 10.21 3.27
N VAL A 71 -1.11 9.98 2.06
CA VAL A 71 -0.02 10.75 1.41
C VAL A 71 -0.47 11.48 0.16
N PHE A 72 -1.62 11.11 -0.40
CA PHE A 72 -2.19 11.77 -1.56
C PHE A 72 -3.09 12.93 -1.16
N ASP A 73 -2.98 14.03 -1.91
CA ASP A 73 -3.89 15.16 -1.86
C ASP A 73 -5.21 14.87 -2.62
N ASP A 74 -6.08 15.88 -2.70
CA ASP A 74 -7.38 15.78 -3.38
C ASP A 74 -7.24 15.59 -4.91
N ALA A 75 -6.08 15.88 -5.49
CA ALA A 75 -5.76 15.64 -6.89
C ALA A 75 -5.09 14.27 -7.12
N LEU A 76 -5.01 13.42 -6.09
CA LEU A 76 -4.29 12.15 -6.10
C LEU A 76 -2.81 12.28 -6.42
N ALA A 77 -2.21 13.42 -6.07
CA ALA A 77 -0.79 13.69 -6.20
C ALA A 77 -0.10 13.58 -4.84
N ALA A 78 1.16 13.12 -4.85
CA ALA A 78 2.01 13.08 -3.67
C ALA A 78 3.46 13.37 -4.08
N TYR A 79 4.15 14.19 -3.31
CA TYR A 79 5.59 14.36 -3.47
C TYR A 79 6.32 13.09 -3.00
N PRO A 80 7.43 12.70 -3.67
CA PRO A 80 8.23 11.55 -3.24
C PRO A 80 8.68 11.63 -1.77
N SER A 81 8.95 12.85 -1.27
CA SER A 81 9.30 13.09 0.14
C SER A 81 8.15 12.81 1.11
N VAL A 82 6.90 13.09 0.72
CA VAL A 82 5.70 12.78 1.52
C VAL A 82 5.50 11.26 1.55
N VAL A 83 5.66 10.58 0.42
CA VAL A 83 5.62 9.11 0.34
C VAL A 83 6.71 8.49 1.23
N ALA A 84 7.95 8.98 1.13
CA ALA A 84 9.07 8.52 1.95
C ALA A 84 8.78 8.68 3.46
N ARG A 85 8.24 9.85 3.86
CA ARG A 85 7.81 10.09 5.24
C ARG A 85 6.69 9.14 5.66
N GLY A 86 5.77 8.80 4.76
CA GLY A 86 4.70 7.86 5.03
C GLY A 86 5.17 6.43 5.26
N ILE A 87 6.16 5.98 4.49
CA ILE A 87 6.83 4.68 4.71
C ILE A 87 7.49 4.63 6.08
N LEU A 88 8.26 5.66 6.42
CA LEU A 88 8.92 5.76 7.72
C LEU A 88 7.90 5.79 8.86
N ARG A 89 6.77 6.50 8.69
CA ARG A 89 5.74 6.57 9.72
C ARG A 89 5.06 5.23 9.94
N ALA A 90 4.72 4.50 8.87
CA ALA A 90 4.17 3.15 8.98
C ALA A 90 5.17 2.18 9.67
N ALA A 91 6.46 2.25 9.32
CA ALA A 91 7.49 1.46 9.98
C ALA A 91 7.65 1.82 11.48
N ALA A 92 7.63 3.11 11.81
CA ALA A 92 7.69 3.57 13.21
C ALA A 92 6.48 3.15 14.04
N GLU A 93 5.34 2.87 13.40
CA GLU A 93 4.16 2.28 14.05
C GLU A 93 4.31 0.76 14.26
N GLY A 94 5.43 0.16 13.86
CA GLY A 94 5.68 -1.28 13.99
C GLY A 94 4.85 -2.11 13.01
N CYS A 95 4.59 -1.61 11.80
CA CYS A 95 3.91 -2.39 10.77
C CYS A 95 4.81 -3.54 10.28
N ASP A 96 4.32 -4.79 10.38
CA ASP A 96 4.98 -5.99 9.86
C ASP A 96 5.06 -5.99 8.33
N PHE A 97 4.00 -5.49 7.68
CA PHE A 97 3.92 -5.33 6.23
C PHE A 97 3.45 -3.93 5.89
N ILE A 98 3.95 -3.36 4.80
CA ILE A 98 3.54 -2.03 4.32
C ILE A 98 3.15 -2.15 2.84
N ASN A 99 1.89 -1.83 2.55
CA ASN A 99 1.33 -1.74 1.19
C ASN A 99 1.61 -0.36 0.61
N LEU A 100 2.30 -0.30 -0.52
CA LEU A 100 2.66 0.93 -1.21
C LEU A 100 1.92 1.01 -2.56
N SER A 101 0.78 1.68 -2.56
CA SER A 101 -0.05 1.88 -3.76
C SER A 101 0.45 3.04 -4.63
N VAL A 102 1.75 3.12 -4.85
CA VAL A 102 2.37 4.26 -5.54
C VAL A 102 3.54 3.80 -6.38
N ALA A 103 3.67 4.40 -7.56
CA ALA A 103 4.81 4.28 -8.43
C ALA A 103 5.32 5.68 -8.78
N VAL A 104 6.55 5.97 -8.39
CA VAL A 104 7.23 7.25 -8.58
C VAL A 104 8.30 7.10 -9.67
N PRO A 105 8.30 7.93 -10.71
CA PRO A 105 9.34 7.88 -11.74
C PRO A 105 10.71 8.25 -11.15
N PRO A 106 11.82 7.73 -11.71
CA PRO A 106 13.16 8.18 -11.34
C PRO A 106 13.26 9.71 -11.48
N GLY A 107 13.80 10.38 -10.47
CA GLY A 107 13.88 11.83 -10.44
C GLY A 107 14.07 12.40 -9.03
N PRO A 108 13.90 13.73 -8.88
CA PRO A 108 14.05 14.40 -7.59
C PRO A 108 13.23 13.76 -6.48
N GLY A 109 13.86 13.52 -5.33
CA GLY A 109 13.24 12.84 -4.18
C GLY A 109 13.31 11.31 -4.20
N GLY A 110 13.88 10.70 -5.25
CA GLY A 110 14.12 9.25 -5.31
C GLY A 110 15.03 8.74 -4.19
N GLU A 111 16.11 9.46 -3.87
CA GLU A 111 17.05 9.11 -2.79
C GLU A 111 16.36 9.06 -1.42
N ALA A 112 15.44 10.00 -1.15
CA ALA A 112 14.68 10.00 0.09
C ALA A 112 13.75 8.77 0.19
N LEU A 113 13.14 8.40 -0.93
CA LEU A 113 12.28 7.21 -1.01
C LEU A 113 13.07 5.91 -0.87
N GLU A 114 14.25 5.84 -1.47
CA GLU A 114 15.19 4.73 -1.32
C GLU A 114 15.64 4.56 0.15
N ALA A 115 16.09 5.65 0.77
CA ALA A 115 16.50 5.65 2.17
C ALA A 115 15.35 5.25 3.11
N ALA A 116 14.13 5.74 2.86
CA ALA A 116 12.96 5.36 3.64
C ALA A 116 12.61 3.87 3.50
N CYS A 117 12.72 3.31 2.30
CA CYS A 117 12.48 1.88 2.08
C CYS A 117 13.53 1.02 2.80
N ALA A 118 14.82 1.39 2.67
CA ALA A 118 15.90 0.70 3.35
C ALA A 118 15.71 0.71 4.87
N ALA A 119 15.43 1.88 5.46
CA ALA A 119 15.20 2.02 6.90
C ALA A 119 13.99 1.20 7.39
N ALA A 120 12.89 1.17 6.63
CA ALA A 120 11.72 0.36 6.99
C ALA A 120 12.02 -1.15 6.93
N ILE A 121 12.81 -1.59 5.95
CA ILE A 121 13.25 -2.99 5.83
C ILE A 121 14.18 -3.37 6.99
N GLU A 122 15.13 -2.50 7.34
CA GLU A 122 16.03 -2.69 8.49
C GLU A 122 15.26 -2.75 9.82
N ALA A 123 14.17 -1.98 9.96
CA ALA A 123 13.27 -2.04 11.09
C ALA A 123 12.38 -3.32 11.13
N GLY A 124 12.48 -4.19 10.12
CA GLY A 124 11.79 -5.48 10.05
C GLY A 124 10.48 -5.49 9.26
N SER A 125 10.10 -4.38 8.62
CA SER A 125 8.90 -4.31 7.77
C SER A 125 9.13 -4.99 6.42
N VAL A 126 8.15 -5.76 5.95
CA VAL A 126 8.11 -6.26 4.58
C VAL A 126 7.37 -5.26 3.69
N LEU A 127 8.07 -4.66 2.74
CA LEU A 127 7.49 -3.70 1.80
C LEU A 127 6.96 -4.39 0.55
N VAL A 128 5.72 -4.06 0.17
CA VAL A 128 5.11 -4.50 -1.09
C VAL A 128 4.66 -3.27 -1.85
N ALA A 129 5.11 -3.13 -3.09
CA ALA A 129 4.87 -1.95 -3.91
C ALA A 129 4.28 -2.32 -5.27
N CYS A 130 3.36 -1.49 -5.77
CA CYS A 130 2.78 -1.72 -7.08
C CYS A 130 3.82 -1.47 -8.20
N ALA A 131 3.81 -2.32 -9.21
CA ALA A 131 4.75 -2.30 -10.34
C ALA A 131 3.96 -2.30 -11.67
N PRO A 132 3.54 -1.12 -12.16
CA PRO A 132 2.81 -1.03 -13.42
C PRO A 132 3.68 -1.45 -14.63
N PRO A 133 3.10 -2.11 -15.66
CA PRO A 133 3.80 -2.42 -16.92
C PRO A 133 4.38 -1.17 -17.60
N GLY A 134 5.56 -1.31 -18.22
CA GLY A 134 6.23 -0.20 -18.92
C GLY A 134 6.82 0.87 -18.00
N ARG A 135 6.89 0.58 -16.69
CA ARG A 135 7.48 1.44 -15.66
C ARG A 135 8.62 0.72 -14.95
N GLU A 136 9.41 -0.02 -15.71
CA GLU A 136 10.61 -0.67 -15.23
C GLU A 136 11.54 0.40 -14.62
N GLY A 137 12.01 0.16 -13.39
CA GLY A 137 12.87 1.10 -12.67
C GLY A 137 12.14 2.13 -11.79
N TRP A 138 10.81 2.24 -11.84
CA TRP A 138 10.07 3.15 -10.97
C TRP A 138 10.09 2.69 -9.51
N LEU A 139 10.20 3.66 -8.61
CA LEU A 139 10.28 3.46 -7.17
C LEU A 139 8.86 3.36 -6.57
N PRO A 140 8.66 2.65 -5.44
CA PRO A 140 9.66 1.86 -4.72
C PRO A 140 9.82 0.43 -5.26
N ALA A 141 9.00 -0.02 -6.20
CA ALA A 141 8.98 -1.41 -6.65
C ALA A 141 10.28 -1.90 -7.30
N SER A 142 11.12 -1.01 -7.84
CA SER A 142 12.44 -1.38 -8.38
C SER A 142 13.54 -1.49 -7.32
N LEU A 143 13.30 -1.10 -6.08
CA LEU A 143 14.33 -1.05 -5.04
C LEU A 143 14.70 -2.42 -4.49
N PRO A 144 15.98 -2.63 -4.11
CA PRO A 144 16.40 -3.82 -3.39
C PRO A 144 15.57 -4.07 -2.12
N GLY A 145 15.17 -5.32 -1.90
CA GLY A 145 14.41 -5.73 -0.71
C GLY A 145 12.90 -5.45 -0.78
N VAL A 146 12.42 -4.62 -1.69
CA VAL A 146 10.98 -4.39 -1.90
C VAL A 146 10.38 -5.51 -2.73
N HIS A 147 9.17 -5.96 -2.37
CA HIS A 147 8.39 -6.88 -3.21
C HIS A 147 7.58 -6.11 -4.25
N ALA A 148 7.86 -6.35 -5.52
CA ALA A 148 7.12 -5.75 -6.62
C ALA A 148 5.87 -6.57 -6.95
N ALA A 149 4.71 -5.91 -6.99
CA ALA A 149 3.43 -6.52 -7.31
C ALA A 149 2.91 -6.05 -8.67
N ILE A 150 2.70 -6.99 -9.58
CA ILE A 150 2.27 -6.77 -10.96
C ILE A 150 0.80 -7.21 -11.07
N ALA A 151 -0.03 -6.40 -11.73
CA ALA A 151 -1.40 -6.82 -12.00
C ALA A 151 -1.43 -7.81 -13.17
N ASP A 152 -2.16 -8.91 -12.99
CA ASP A 152 -2.44 -9.89 -14.03
C ASP A 152 -3.92 -10.28 -13.94
N ASP A 153 -4.75 -9.67 -14.78
CA ASP A 153 -6.21 -9.85 -14.76
C ASP A 153 -6.66 -11.25 -15.23
N ARG A 154 -5.71 -12.10 -15.65
CA ARG A 154 -5.97 -13.52 -15.90
C ARG A 154 -5.99 -14.36 -14.63
N LEU A 155 -5.49 -13.82 -13.52
CA LEU A 155 -5.49 -14.48 -12.21
C LEU A 155 -6.79 -14.19 -11.45
N SER A 156 -7.28 -15.19 -10.75
CA SER A 156 -8.42 -15.04 -9.83
C SER A 156 -8.00 -14.25 -8.57
N PRO A 157 -8.92 -13.58 -7.85
CA PRO A 157 -8.59 -12.80 -6.65
C PRO A 157 -7.84 -13.54 -5.54
N GLY A 158 -7.97 -14.87 -5.46
CA GLY A 158 -7.25 -15.71 -4.50
C GLY A 158 -5.89 -16.23 -4.99
N GLU A 159 -5.55 -15.99 -6.26
CA GLU A 159 -4.33 -16.52 -6.88
C GLU A 159 -3.23 -15.48 -6.89
N VAL A 160 -2.03 -15.90 -6.47
CA VAL A 160 -0.80 -15.12 -6.56
C VAL A 160 0.28 -16.00 -7.16
N ARG A 161 0.94 -15.51 -8.21
CA ARG A 161 2.01 -16.21 -8.93
C ARG A 161 3.34 -15.54 -8.67
N GLU A 162 4.35 -16.30 -8.25
CA GLU A 162 5.72 -15.79 -8.19
C GLU A 162 6.26 -15.60 -9.61
N ALA A 163 6.69 -14.38 -9.94
CA ALA A 163 7.17 -13.98 -11.25
C ALA A 163 8.70 -13.74 -11.26
N GLY A 164 9.38 -14.13 -10.19
CA GLY A 164 10.81 -13.98 -9.99
C GLY A 164 11.17 -13.55 -8.56
N PRO A 165 12.46 -13.30 -8.28
CA PRO A 165 12.90 -12.85 -6.97
C PRO A 165 12.15 -11.59 -6.53
N ARG A 166 11.41 -11.68 -5.42
CA ARG A 166 10.57 -10.60 -4.88
C ARG A 166 9.58 -9.99 -5.88
N ARG A 167 9.16 -10.73 -6.92
CA ARG A 167 8.16 -10.30 -7.89
C ARG A 167 6.94 -11.20 -7.80
N LEU A 168 5.77 -10.62 -7.60
CA LEU A 168 4.50 -11.34 -7.50
C LEU A 168 3.52 -10.77 -8.53
N ALA A 169 2.79 -11.65 -9.20
CA ALA A 169 1.65 -11.29 -10.04
C ALA A 169 0.35 -11.67 -9.32
N ALA A 170 -0.64 -10.78 -9.32
CA ALA A 170 -1.93 -11.01 -8.69
C ALA A 170 -3.05 -10.28 -9.44
N CYS A 171 -4.30 -10.68 -9.17
CA CYS A 171 -5.47 -10.05 -9.77
C CYS A 171 -5.55 -8.56 -9.45
N GLY A 172 -5.72 -7.71 -10.47
CA GLY A 172 -5.86 -6.27 -10.32
C GLY A 172 -7.29 -5.80 -10.06
N ALA A 173 -8.26 -6.70 -9.95
CA ALA A 173 -9.65 -6.32 -9.74
C ALA A 173 -9.90 -5.88 -8.28
N PRO A 174 -10.71 -4.82 -8.05
CA PRO A 174 -11.22 -4.50 -6.72
C PRO A 174 -12.06 -5.66 -6.18
N ARG A 175 -12.34 -5.64 -4.87
CA ARG A 175 -13.35 -6.54 -4.29
C ARG A 175 -14.72 -6.23 -4.93
N ASP A 176 -15.48 -7.28 -5.27
CA ASP A 176 -16.82 -7.10 -5.81
C ASP A 176 -17.67 -6.29 -4.81
N LEU A 177 -18.26 -5.20 -5.31
CA LEU A 177 -19.30 -4.45 -4.63
C LEU A 177 -20.59 -4.77 -5.37
N ASP A 178 -21.59 -5.31 -4.67
CA ASP A 178 -22.88 -5.75 -5.23
C ASP A 178 -23.65 -4.64 -6.00
N ALA A 179 -23.17 -3.38 -5.97
CA ALA A 179 -23.84 -2.21 -6.55
C ALA A 179 -22.94 -1.29 -7.40
N ILE A 180 -21.67 -1.60 -7.69
CA ILE A 180 -20.79 -0.71 -8.48
C ILE A 180 -20.15 -1.47 -9.65
N PRO A 181 -20.35 -1.04 -10.92
CA PRO A 181 -19.68 -1.64 -12.06
C PRO A 181 -18.15 -1.61 -11.91
N ARG A 182 -17.48 -2.70 -12.30
CA ARG A 182 -16.01 -2.88 -12.26
C ARG A 182 -15.18 -1.81 -13.00
N GLY A 183 -15.84 -0.87 -13.70
CA GLY A 183 -15.22 0.17 -14.54
C GLY A 183 -14.99 1.53 -13.88
N ALA A 184 -15.25 1.70 -12.58
CA ALA A 184 -14.92 2.94 -11.88
C ALA A 184 -13.42 2.97 -11.50
N ASN A 185 -12.59 3.44 -12.43
CA ASN A 185 -11.21 3.99 -12.32
C ASN A 185 -10.41 3.84 -11.00
N PHE A 186 -10.31 2.65 -10.41
CA PHE A 186 -9.30 2.35 -9.40
C PHE A 186 -8.17 1.54 -10.05
N ALA A 187 -6.94 2.07 -10.02
CA ALA A 187 -5.80 1.51 -10.72
C ALA A 187 -5.51 0.06 -10.27
N GLY A 188 -5.58 -0.90 -11.19
CA GLY A 188 -5.51 -2.33 -10.88
C GLY A 188 -4.24 -2.81 -10.17
N HIS A 189 -3.13 -2.09 -10.31
CA HIS A 189 -1.86 -2.45 -9.67
C HIS A 189 -1.87 -2.33 -8.15
N SER A 190 -2.69 -1.45 -7.58
CA SER A 190 -2.83 -1.30 -6.12
C SER A 190 -3.54 -2.50 -5.49
N PHE A 191 -4.54 -3.07 -6.18
CA PHE A 191 -5.22 -4.27 -5.71
C PHE A 191 -4.34 -5.51 -5.82
N ALA A 192 -3.56 -5.62 -6.90
CA ALA A 192 -2.54 -6.67 -7.03
C ALA A 192 -1.49 -6.57 -5.91
N CYS A 193 -1.09 -5.34 -5.54
CA CYS A 193 -0.20 -5.07 -4.41
C CYS A 193 -0.77 -5.59 -3.08
N ALA A 194 -2.02 -5.25 -2.77
CA ALA A 194 -2.70 -5.72 -1.57
C ALA A 194 -2.78 -7.25 -1.51
N ARG A 195 -3.10 -7.91 -2.63
CA ARG A 195 -3.18 -9.38 -2.71
C ARG A 195 -1.82 -10.05 -2.56
N ALA A 196 -0.78 -9.49 -3.18
CA ALA A 196 0.59 -9.97 -3.00
C ALA A 196 1.04 -9.86 -1.53
N LEU A 197 0.71 -8.75 -0.87
CA LEU A 197 0.96 -8.57 0.56
C LEU A 197 0.24 -9.63 1.40
N VAL A 198 -1.06 -9.82 1.18
CA VAL A 198 -1.86 -10.85 1.88
C VAL A 198 -1.24 -12.24 1.71
N HIS A 199 -0.79 -12.58 0.51
CA HIS A 199 -0.14 -13.86 0.23
C HIS A 199 1.14 -14.04 1.06
N LEU A 200 2.02 -13.03 1.09
CA LEU A 200 3.25 -13.06 1.88
C LEU A 200 2.97 -13.12 3.39
N ALA A 201 1.99 -12.36 3.88
CA ALA A 201 1.56 -12.35 5.26
C ALA A 201 1.04 -13.72 5.73
N ARG A 202 0.18 -14.37 4.93
CA ARG A 202 -0.31 -15.72 5.21
C ARG A 202 0.82 -16.75 5.26
N ARG A 203 1.81 -16.65 4.37
CA ARG A 203 3.00 -17.51 4.39
C ARG A 203 3.86 -17.30 5.64
N ARG A 204 3.95 -16.08 6.16
CA ARG A 204 4.65 -15.79 7.43
C ARG A 204 3.91 -16.39 8.62
N LEU A 205 2.58 -16.33 8.63
CA LEU A 205 1.74 -16.89 9.72
C LEU A 205 1.67 -18.42 9.71
N ALA A 206 1.92 -19.07 8.57
CA ALA A 206 1.92 -20.53 8.43
C ALA A 206 3.26 -21.19 8.78
N ARG A 207 4.28 -20.41 9.15
CA ARG A 207 5.58 -20.88 9.64
C ARG A 207 5.57 -20.91 11.16
#